data_AF-A0A850KWM3-F1
#
_entry.id   AF-A0A850KWM3-F1
#
_cell.length_a   1.000
_cell.length_b   1.000
_cell.length_c   1.000
_cell.angle_alpha   90.00
_cell.angle_beta   90.00
_cell.angle_gamma   90.00
#
_symmetry.space_group_name_H-M   'P 1'
#
loop_
_entity.id
_entity.type
_entity.pdbx_description
1 polymer ?
#
loop_
_entity_poly.entity_id
_entity_poly.type
_entity_poly.pdbx_seq_one_letter_code
_entity_poly.pdbx_strand_id
1 'polypeptide(L)'
;MLQINLLNTECDVIELADARLTYWPTLMQLNEANKFFHNLYESIHWQAETIRIAGIERLVPRLTAWYGDRGSSYVYSGIKHEPEVWNEPLLTIKAKIEQTIGVNFNSALCNLYRNGQDSVAWHADDEPELGESPVIASLSLGATRTFQLKHKTHKISHKIELTSGSLLVMQGAMQHHWLHQIPKQTSVNKPRINITFRTIK
;
A
#
# COMPACT_ATOMS: atom_id res chain seq x y z
N MET A 1 -15.30 -32.05 -6.75
CA MET A 1 -15.30 -31.21 -7.97
C MET A 1 -14.95 -29.80 -7.50
N LEU A 2 -13.68 -29.40 -7.59
CA LEU A 2 -13.21 -28.11 -7.09
C LEU A 2 -13.65 -27.02 -8.07
N GLN A 3 -14.60 -26.20 -7.64
CA GLN A 3 -15.04 -25.02 -8.37
C GLN A 3 -13.93 -23.98 -8.25
N ILE A 4 -13.06 -23.91 -9.26
CA ILE A 4 -12.11 -22.81 -9.40
C ILE A 4 -12.94 -21.58 -9.74
N ASN A 5 -13.34 -20.81 -8.73
CA ASN A 5 -13.84 -19.46 -8.94
C ASN A 5 -12.68 -18.62 -9.49
N LEU A 6 -12.56 -18.60 -10.82
CA LEU A 6 -11.78 -17.59 -11.52
C LEU A 6 -12.47 -16.26 -11.25
N LEU A 7 -12.02 -15.56 -10.21
CA LEU A 7 -12.27 -14.13 -10.05
C LEU A 7 -11.48 -13.42 -11.17
N ASN A 8 -12.00 -13.50 -12.40
CA ASN A 8 -11.53 -12.69 -13.51
C ASN A 8 -11.99 -11.24 -13.27
N THR A 9 -11.34 -10.57 -12.33
CA THR A 9 -11.31 -9.11 -12.32
C THR A 9 -10.29 -8.70 -13.37
N GLU A 10 -10.74 -8.11 -14.47
CA GLU A 10 -9.87 -7.56 -15.50
C GLU A 10 -8.85 -6.61 -14.86
N CYS A 11 -7.60 -6.73 -15.28
CA CYS A 11 -6.53 -5.84 -14.87
C CYS A 11 -5.95 -5.08 -16.05
N ASP A 12 -5.55 -3.86 -15.78
CA ASP A 12 -4.73 -3.06 -16.67
C ASP A 12 -3.26 -3.33 -16.39
N VAL A 13 -2.50 -3.54 -17.45
CA VAL A 13 -1.04 -3.55 -17.40
C VAL A 13 -0.56 -2.18 -17.83
N ILE A 14 0.16 -1.48 -16.96
CA ILE A 14 0.73 -0.17 -17.25
C ILE A 14 2.23 -0.35 -17.43
N GLU A 15 2.67 -0.33 -18.68
CA GLU A 15 4.09 -0.37 -19.05
C GLU A 15 4.70 1.03 -18.88
N LEU A 16 5.79 1.10 -18.12
CA LEU A 16 6.57 2.31 -17.88
C LEU A 16 8.03 2.07 -18.30
N ALA A 17 8.83 3.13 -18.40
CA ALA A 17 10.27 2.96 -18.54
C ALA A 17 10.81 2.22 -17.29
N ASP A 18 11.51 1.09 -17.47
CA ASP A 18 12.15 0.32 -16.39
C ASP A 18 11.21 -0.19 -15.28
N ALA A 19 9.90 -0.22 -15.53
CA ALA A 19 8.91 -0.66 -14.56
C ALA A 19 7.62 -1.16 -15.24
N ARG A 20 6.94 -2.09 -14.57
CA ARG A 20 5.64 -2.59 -14.98
C ARG A 20 4.71 -2.61 -13.78
N LEU A 21 3.53 -2.01 -13.93
CA LEU A 21 2.48 -2.05 -12.93
C LEU A 21 1.34 -2.93 -13.41
N THR A 22 0.66 -3.57 -12.47
CA THR A 22 -0.63 -4.21 -12.74
C THR A 22 -1.67 -3.58 -11.84
N TYR A 23 -2.75 -3.08 -12.43
CA TYR A 23 -3.80 -2.35 -11.73
C TYR A 23 -5.13 -3.05 -11.94
N TRP A 24 -5.82 -3.37 -10.84
CA TRP A 24 -7.21 -3.81 -10.84
C TRP A 24 -8.05 -2.64 -10.33
N PRO A 25 -8.79 -1.93 -11.21
CA PRO A 25 -9.67 -0.84 -10.78
C PRO A 25 -10.73 -1.29 -9.77
N THR A 26 -11.15 -2.55 -9.88
CA THR A 26 -12.19 -3.16 -9.05
C THR A 26 -11.82 -4.59 -8.65
N LEU A 27 -10.85 -4.75 -7.74
CA LEU A 27 -10.60 -6.06 -7.11
C LEU A 27 -11.73 -6.43 -6.13
N MET A 28 -12.22 -5.43 -5.39
CA MET A 28 -13.36 -5.56 -4.49
C MET A 28 -14.49 -4.68 -4.98
N GLN A 29 -15.69 -5.25 -5.04
CA GLN A 29 -16.90 -4.48 -5.35
C GLN A 29 -17.15 -3.46 -4.23
N LEU A 30 -17.76 -2.32 -4.55
CA LEU A 30 -17.88 -1.19 -3.63
C LEU A 30 -18.51 -1.56 -2.27
N ASN A 31 -19.51 -2.45 -2.27
CA ASN A 31 -20.15 -2.91 -1.03
C ASN A 31 -19.21 -3.75 -0.15
N GLU A 32 -18.38 -4.59 -0.76
CA GLU A 32 -17.35 -5.38 -0.06
C GLU A 32 -16.25 -4.46 0.47
N ALA A 33 -15.74 -3.55 -0.37
CA ALA A 33 -14.73 -2.57 0.00
C ALA A 33 -15.20 -1.68 1.16
N ASN A 34 -16.46 -1.24 1.16
CA ASN A 34 -17.02 -0.45 2.24
C ASN A 34 -17.10 -1.23 3.57
N LYS A 35 -17.43 -2.52 3.54
CA LYS A 35 -17.42 -3.36 4.75
C LYS A 35 -16.02 -3.49 5.33
N PHE A 36 -15.03 -3.80 4.49
CA PHE A 36 -13.63 -3.85 4.92
C PHE A 36 -13.15 -2.50 5.44
N PHE A 37 -13.52 -1.40 4.79
CA PHE A 37 -13.19 -0.05 5.25
C PHE A 37 -13.66 0.17 6.69
N HIS A 38 -14.94 -0.05 6.99
CA HIS A 38 -15.49 0.17 8.34
C HIS A 38 -14.81 -0.74 9.37
N ASN A 39 -14.72 -2.04 9.08
CA ASN A 39 -14.10 -3.01 9.99
C ASN A 39 -12.65 -2.63 10.32
N LEU A 40 -11.84 -2.27 9.31
CA LEU A 40 -10.44 -1.90 9.51
C LEU A 40 -10.28 -0.53 10.17
N TYR A 41 -11.15 0.43 9.84
CA TYR A 41 -11.13 1.75 10.46
C TYR A 41 -11.28 1.65 11.99
N GLU A 42 -12.13 0.74 12.46
CA GLU A 42 -12.39 0.51 13.89
C GLU A 42 -11.41 -0.47 14.55
N SER A 43 -10.99 -1.54 13.85
CA SER A 43 -10.19 -2.62 14.47
C SER A 43 -8.68 -2.45 14.40
N ILE A 44 -8.16 -1.56 13.55
CA ILE A 44 -6.72 -1.29 13.49
C ILE A 44 -6.31 -0.35 14.63
N HIS A 45 -5.20 -0.68 15.28
CA HIS A 45 -4.57 0.17 16.31
C HIS A 45 -3.76 1.32 15.68
N TRP A 46 -4.44 2.29 15.08
CA TRP A 46 -3.79 3.41 14.38
C TRP A 46 -2.86 4.24 15.29
N GLN A 47 -1.61 4.39 14.89
CA GLN A 47 -0.59 5.18 15.57
C GLN A 47 -0.21 6.42 14.76
N ALA A 48 0.12 7.49 15.46
CA ALA A 48 0.79 8.65 14.86
C ALA A 48 2.30 8.47 15.03
N GLU A 49 3.02 8.27 13.93
CA GLU A 49 4.47 8.14 13.96
C GLU A 49 5.16 9.50 13.83
N THR A 50 6.40 9.56 14.33
CA THR A 50 7.32 10.66 14.09
C THR A 50 8.49 10.19 13.22
N ILE A 51 8.95 11.07 12.34
CA ILE A 51 10.16 10.88 11.54
C ILE A 51 11.11 12.04 11.76
N ARG A 52 12.42 11.75 11.68
CA ARG A 52 13.45 12.76 11.79
C ARG A 52 13.93 13.18 10.40
N ILE A 53 13.60 14.39 9.99
CA ILE A 53 14.06 14.97 8.71
C ILE A 53 15.03 16.10 9.02
N ALA A 54 16.27 16.00 8.53
CA ALA A 54 17.32 16.98 8.77
C ALA A 54 17.51 17.32 10.27
N GLY A 55 17.47 16.30 11.13
CA GLY A 55 17.59 16.43 12.58
C GLY A 55 16.32 16.86 13.32
N ILE A 56 15.30 17.33 12.61
CA ILE A 56 14.03 17.82 13.18
C ILE A 56 13.00 16.69 13.17
N GLU A 57 12.44 16.41 14.34
CA GLU A 57 11.34 15.46 14.49
C GLU A 57 10.03 16.08 13.99
N ARG A 58 9.30 15.34 13.15
CA ARG A 58 8.02 15.76 12.57
C ARG A 58 7.05 14.60 12.59
N LEU A 59 5.78 14.90 12.87
CA LEU A 59 4.71 13.93 12.71
C LEU A 59 4.57 13.54 11.24
N VAL A 60 4.45 12.23 11.01
CA VAL A 60 4.07 11.69 9.72
C VAL A 60 2.64 12.14 9.44
N PRO A 61 2.34 12.74 8.27
CA PRO A 61 1.01 13.26 7.97
C PRO A 61 0.07 12.14 7.50
N ARG A 62 -0.09 11.10 8.33
CA ARG A 62 -1.03 9.98 8.22
C ARG A 62 -0.89 9.15 9.49
N LEU A 63 -1.90 8.34 9.80
CA LEU A 63 -1.76 7.31 10.83
C LEU A 63 -1.32 6.00 10.18
N THR A 64 -0.58 5.20 10.92
CA THR A 64 -0.02 3.93 10.46
C THR A 64 -0.27 2.84 11.47
N ALA A 65 -0.28 1.60 10.99
CA ALA A 65 -0.21 0.42 11.82
C ALA A 65 0.44 -0.68 10.99
N TRP A 66 1.26 -1.51 11.61
CA TRP A 66 2.02 -2.51 10.90
C TRP A 66 1.70 -3.89 11.44
N TYR A 67 1.32 -4.80 10.53
CA TYR A 67 0.90 -6.16 10.83
C TYR A 67 1.77 -7.15 10.06
N GLY A 68 2.01 -8.33 10.62
CA GLY A 68 2.94 -9.27 10.02
C GLY A 68 3.06 -10.58 10.77
N ASP A 69 3.74 -11.52 10.15
CA ASP A 69 4.09 -12.78 10.79
C ASP A 69 5.07 -12.54 11.94
N ARG A 70 5.00 -13.38 12.98
CA ARG A 70 5.95 -13.29 14.10
C ARG A 70 7.37 -13.50 13.58
N GLY A 71 8.26 -12.54 13.84
CA GLY A 71 9.66 -12.57 13.41
C GLY A 71 9.97 -11.73 12.17
N SER A 72 8.96 -11.16 11.49
CA SER A 72 9.16 -10.25 10.35
C SER A 72 9.63 -8.85 10.76
N SER A 73 10.51 -8.70 11.76
CA SER A 73 10.95 -7.40 12.29
C SER A 73 11.69 -6.55 11.26
N TYR A 74 11.45 -5.24 11.20
CA TYR A 74 12.24 -4.29 10.39
C TYR A 74 12.74 -3.10 11.22
N VAL A 75 13.78 -2.42 10.73
CA VAL A 75 14.32 -1.23 11.37
C VAL A 75 13.92 0.00 10.56
N TYR A 76 13.07 0.86 11.14
CA TYR A 76 12.78 2.18 10.57
C TYR A 76 13.32 3.27 11.47
N SER A 77 14.09 4.21 10.91
CA SER A 77 14.68 5.33 11.65
C SER A 77 15.51 4.90 12.89
N GLY A 78 16.09 3.69 12.87
CA GLY A 78 16.90 3.14 13.97
C GLY A 78 16.12 2.49 15.11
N ILE A 79 14.79 2.40 15.00
CA ILE A 79 13.93 1.72 15.98
C ILE A 79 13.50 0.38 15.39
N LYS A 80 13.71 -0.71 16.15
CA LYS A 80 13.17 -2.02 15.81
C LYS A 80 11.67 -1.98 16.05
N HIS A 81 10.88 -2.07 14.99
CA HIS A 81 9.46 -2.29 15.12
C HIS A 81 9.21 -3.80 15.10
N GLU A 82 8.32 -4.28 15.97
CA GLU A 82 7.74 -5.61 15.88
C GLU A 82 6.32 -5.46 15.31
N PRO A 83 5.91 -6.33 14.37
CA PRO A 83 4.60 -6.21 13.77
C PRO A 83 3.52 -6.61 14.78
N GLU A 84 2.37 -5.96 14.69
CA GLU A 84 1.15 -6.42 15.34
C GLU A 84 0.70 -7.75 14.74
N VAL A 85 0.03 -8.57 15.55
CA VAL A 85 -0.54 -9.83 15.09
C VAL A 85 -1.70 -9.56 14.13
N TRP A 86 -1.70 -10.25 12.99
CA TRP A 86 -2.78 -10.15 12.00
C TRP A 86 -4.18 -10.22 12.62
N ASN A 87 -5.07 -9.36 12.13
CA ASN A 87 -6.50 -9.46 12.41
C ASN A 87 -7.25 -10.15 11.24
N GLU A 88 -8.45 -10.68 11.52
CA GLU A 88 -9.25 -11.44 10.54
C GLU A 88 -9.55 -10.67 9.25
N PRO A 89 -9.93 -9.37 9.28
CA PRO A 89 -10.12 -8.59 8.06
C PRO A 89 -8.86 -8.52 7.19
N LEU A 90 -7.68 -8.31 7.78
CA LEU A 90 -6.42 -8.27 7.05
C LEU A 90 -6.05 -9.63 6.46
N LEU A 91 -6.24 -10.73 7.19
CA LEU A 91 -6.01 -12.08 6.68
C LEU A 91 -6.91 -12.40 5.48
N THR A 92 -8.18 -11.99 5.54
CA THR A 92 -9.13 -12.19 4.45
C THR A 92 -8.70 -11.43 3.19
N ILE A 93 -8.30 -10.16 3.36
CA ILE A 93 -7.80 -9.34 2.26
C ILE A 93 -6.52 -9.92 1.68
N LYS A 94 -5.57 -10.30 2.54
CA LYS A 94 -4.31 -10.92 2.18
C LYS A 94 -4.55 -12.16 1.31
N ALA A 95 -5.34 -13.12 1.81
CA ALA A 95 -5.64 -14.35 1.07
C ALA A 95 -6.26 -14.08 -0.31
N LYS A 96 -7.17 -13.09 -0.41
CA LYS A 96 -7.76 -12.69 -1.71
C LYS A 96 -6.69 -12.17 -2.67
N ILE A 97 -5.83 -11.26 -2.22
CA ILE A 97 -4.75 -10.70 -3.06
C ILE A 97 -3.77 -11.81 -3.46
N GLU A 98 -3.32 -12.64 -2.52
CA GLU A 98 -2.39 -13.75 -2.77
C GLU A 98 -2.95 -14.73 -3.81
N GLN A 99 -4.24 -15.05 -3.71
CA GLN A 99 -4.93 -15.88 -4.70
C GLN A 99 -5.01 -15.20 -6.08
N THR A 100 -5.24 -13.88 -6.13
CA THR A 100 -5.34 -13.13 -7.39
C THR A 100 -4.00 -13.05 -8.11
N ILE A 101 -2.89 -12.83 -7.40
CA ILE A 101 -1.59 -12.52 -8.03
C ILE A 101 -0.57 -13.67 -7.94
N GLY A 102 -0.85 -14.72 -7.15
CA GLY A 102 0.04 -15.88 -7.00
C GLY A 102 1.31 -15.61 -6.19
N VAL A 103 1.32 -14.58 -5.33
CA VAL A 103 2.46 -14.21 -4.49
C VAL A 103 2.01 -14.17 -3.04
N ASN A 104 2.78 -14.77 -2.13
CA ASN A 104 2.53 -14.71 -0.70
C ASN A 104 3.19 -13.48 -0.08
N PHE A 105 2.59 -12.98 1.00
CA PHE A 105 3.08 -11.85 1.79
C PHE A 105 3.20 -12.26 3.26
N ASN A 106 4.08 -11.61 4.01
CA ASN A 106 4.26 -11.84 5.46
C ASN A 106 4.19 -10.54 6.28
N SER A 107 3.86 -9.42 5.62
CA SER A 107 3.88 -8.08 6.19
C SER A 107 2.88 -7.17 5.48
N ALA A 108 2.20 -6.31 6.23
CA ALA A 108 1.31 -5.26 5.73
C ALA A 108 1.46 -3.96 6.51
N LEU A 109 1.81 -2.88 5.81
CA LEU A 109 1.75 -1.53 6.36
C LEU A 109 0.40 -0.88 6.04
N CYS A 110 -0.43 -0.72 7.05
CA CYS A 110 -1.69 0.01 6.99
C CYS A 110 -1.42 1.50 7.12
N ASN A 111 -2.02 2.30 6.24
CA ASN A 111 -1.90 3.76 6.22
C ASN A 111 -3.32 4.36 6.19
N LEU A 112 -3.68 5.13 7.21
CA LEU A 112 -4.91 5.89 7.26
C LEU A 112 -4.62 7.37 6.97
N TYR A 113 -5.08 7.82 5.81
CA TYR A 113 -5.15 9.22 5.43
C TYR A 113 -6.50 9.75 5.90
N ARG A 114 -6.52 10.54 6.97
CA ARG A 114 -7.76 11.01 7.61
C ARG A 114 -8.57 11.93 6.70
N ASN A 115 -7.87 12.69 5.85
CA ASN A 115 -8.43 13.53 4.80
C ASN A 115 -7.33 13.90 3.79
N GLY A 116 -7.61 14.87 2.93
CA GLY A 116 -6.70 15.40 1.92
C GLY A 116 -5.47 16.15 2.42
N GLN A 117 -5.39 16.50 3.71
CA GLN A 117 -4.20 17.10 4.32
C GLN A 117 -3.12 16.07 4.67
N ASP A 118 -3.54 14.81 4.84
CA ASP A 118 -2.63 13.69 5.02
C ASP A 118 -1.99 13.29 3.68
N SER A 119 -0.73 12.89 3.72
CA SER A 119 0.10 12.63 2.54
C SER A 119 1.27 11.68 2.83
N VAL A 120 1.94 11.24 1.78
CA VAL A 120 3.29 10.68 1.85
C VAL A 120 4.09 11.35 0.75
N ALA A 121 5.31 11.82 1.06
CA ALA A 121 6.16 12.51 0.09
C ALA A 121 6.76 11.51 -0.93
N TRP A 122 7.48 12.04 -1.92
CA TRP A 122 8.23 11.21 -2.87
C TRP A 122 9.18 10.24 -2.16
N HIS A 123 8.99 8.94 -2.39
CA HIS A 123 9.83 7.85 -1.87
C HIS A 123 9.83 6.66 -2.83
N ALA A 124 10.71 5.70 -2.59
CA ALA A 124 10.62 4.34 -3.11
C ALA A 124 10.58 3.38 -1.92
N ASP A 125 10.02 2.20 -2.12
CA ASP A 125 10.09 1.11 -1.14
C ASP A 125 11.39 0.33 -1.38
N ASP A 126 12.52 0.91 -0.98
CA ASP A 126 13.88 0.39 -1.19
C ASP A 126 14.59 -0.04 0.11
N GLU A 127 13.81 -0.35 1.14
CA GLU A 127 14.33 -0.92 2.38
C GLU A 127 15.05 -2.26 2.14
N PRO A 128 16.27 -2.47 2.66
CA PRO A 128 17.06 -3.69 2.43
C PRO A 128 16.31 -4.99 2.77
N GLU A 129 15.45 -4.95 3.78
CA GLU A 129 14.63 -6.07 4.24
C GLU A 129 13.61 -6.55 3.20
N LEU A 130 13.32 -5.76 2.16
CA LEU A 130 12.44 -6.15 1.04
C LEU A 130 13.17 -6.92 -0.05
N GLY A 131 14.51 -6.95 -0.03
CA GLY A 131 15.35 -7.49 -1.09
C GLY A 131 15.39 -6.60 -2.33
N GLU A 132 16.02 -7.08 -3.41
CA GLU A 132 16.33 -6.23 -4.57
C GLU A 132 15.11 -5.84 -5.41
N SER A 133 14.18 -6.74 -5.70
CA SER A 133 13.02 -6.47 -6.58
C SER A 133 11.74 -6.96 -5.94
N PRO A 134 11.26 -6.29 -4.88
CA PRO A 134 10.09 -6.73 -4.16
C PRO A 134 8.82 -6.64 -5.02
N VAL A 135 7.94 -7.62 -4.84
CA VAL A 135 6.54 -7.50 -5.26
C VAL A 135 5.79 -6.82 -4.11
N ILE A 136 5.11 -5.73 -4.41
CA ILE A 136 4.35 -4.93 -3.45
C ILE A 136 2.92 -4.82 -3.95
N ALA A 137 1.97 -5.22 -3.11
CA ALA A 137 0.54 -5.13 -3.41
C ALA A 137 -0.11 -4.04 -2.55
N SER A 138 -0.72 -3.05 -3.20
CA SER A 138 -1.30 -1.86 -2.56
C SER A 138 -2.80 -1.82 -2.77
N LEU A 139 -3.57 -2.21 -1.76
CA LEU A 139 -5.04 -2.12 -1.77
C LEU A 139 -5.51 -0.77 -1.23
N SER A 140 -6.47 -0.15 -1.90
CA SER A 140 -7.08 1.12 -1.49
C SER A 140 -8.55 0.95 -1.08
N LEU A 141 -8.96 1.56 0.03
CA LEU A 141 -10.33 1.56 0.54
C LEU A 141 -10.74 2.99 0.95
N GLY A 142 -11.98 3.37 0.71
CA GLY A 142 -12.52 4.69 1.07
C GLY A 142 -12.28 5.75 0.00
N ALA A 143 -11.88 6.95 0.39
CA ALA A 143 -11.74 8.08 -0.54
C ALA A 143 -10.68 7.84 -1.63
N THR A 144 -11.02 8.19 -2.87
CA THR A 144 -10.07 8.17 -3.99
C THR A 144 -8.93 9.16 -3.75
N ARG A 145 -7.70 8.74 -4.03
CA ARG A 145 -6.50 9.59 -3.98
C ARG A 145 -5.63 9.38 -5.20
N THR A 146 -4.98 10.45 -5.63
CA THR A 146 -4.04 10.40 -6.76
C THR A 146 -2.71 9.83 -6.30
N PHE A 147 -2.32 8.69 -6.85
CA PHE A 147 -0.97 8.16 -6.77
C PHE A 147 -0.12 8.75 -7.87
N GLN A 148 0.95 9.45 -7.51
CA GLN A 148 1.84 10.07 -8.48
C GLN A 148 3.15 9.30 -8.55
N LEU A 149 3.67 9.18 -9.77
CA LEU A 149 4.90 8.49 -10.11
C LEU A 149 5.81 9.46 -10.85
N LYS A 150 7.10 9.49 -10.51
CA LYS A 150 8.12 10.18 -11.31
C LYS A 150 9.37 9.33 -11.42
N HIS A 151 10.00 9.34 -12.58
CA HIS A 151 11.26 8.65 -12.77
C HIS A 151 12.39 9.43 -12.08
N LYS A 152 13.37 8.73 -11.50
CA LYS A 152 14.49 9.34 -10.76
C LYS A 152 15.43 10.14 -11.67
N THR A 153 15.72 9.61 -12.87
CA THR A 153 16.62 10.22 -13.86
C THR A 153 15.89 10.90 -15.04
N HIS A 154 14.92 10.23 -15.65
CA HIS A 154 14.13 10.77 -16.76
C HIS A 154 13.08 11.78 -16.30
N LYS A 155 12.82 12.83 -17.11
CA LYS A 155 11.79 13.85 -16.83
C LYS A 155 10.37 13.37 -17.22
N ILE A 156 10.00 12.18 -16.77
CA ILE A 156 8.69 11.56 -17.04
C ILE A 156 7.94 11.31 -15.73
N SER A 157 6.61 11.44 -15.79
CA SER A 157 5.74 11.27 -14.63
C SER A 157 4.37 10.74 -15.03
N HIS A 158 3.76 9.96 -14.14
CA HIS A 158 2.43 9.38 -14.33
C HIS A 158 1.57 9.62 -13.09
N LYS A 159 0.25 9.48 -13.28
CA LYS A 159 -0.74 9.58 -12.21
C LYS A 159 -1.75 8.46 -12.36
N ILE A 160 -2.14 7.86 -11.25
CA ILE A 160 -3.17 6.82 -11.18
C ILE A 160 -4.14 7.23 -10.08
N GLU A 161 -5.43 7.25 -10.37
CA GLU A 161 -6.46 7.43 -9.34
C GLU A 161 -6.72 6.09 -8.66
N LEU A 162 -6.42 6.00 -7.37
CA LEU A 162 -6.65 4.79 -6.58
C LEU A 162 -8.01 4.87 -5.90
N THR A 163 -8.99 4.16 -6.46
CA THR A 163 -10.39 4.13 -6.00
C THR A 163 -10.60 3.09 -4.90
N SER A 164 -11.73 3.17 -4.18
CA SER A 164 -12.10 2.15 -3.19
C SER A 164 -12.26 0.78 -3.84
N GLY A 165 -11.59 -0.23 -3.28
CA GLY A 165 -11.57 -1.59 -3.80
C GLY A 165 -10.55 -1.85 -4.91
N SER A 166 -9.73 -0.86 -5.27
CA SER A 166 -8.68 -1.02 -6.27
C SER A 166 -7.40 -1.64 -5.69
N LEU A 167 -6.73 -2.46 -6.49
CA LEU A 167 -5.42 -3.04 -6.19
C LEU A 167 -4.40 -2.56 -7.21
N LEU A 168 -3.30 -1.98 -6.72
CA LEU A 168 -2.12 -1.68 -7.52
C LEU A 168 -0.97 -2.61 -7.11
N VAL A 169 -0.39 -3.33 -8.06
CA VAL A 169 0.81 -4.15 -7.86
C VAL A 169 2.00 -3.48 -8.51
N MET A 170 3.04 -3.29 -7.71
CA MET A 170 4.34 -2.74 -8.08
C MET A 170 5.37 -3.87 -8.00
N GLN A 171 6.16 -4.07 -9.07
CA GLN A 171 7.11 -5.18 -9.14
C GLN A 171 8.31 -4.86 -10.06
N GLY A 172 9.29 -5.76 -10.07
CA GLY A 172 10.52 -5.62 -10.87
C GLY A 172 11.41 -4.49 -10.35
N ALA A 173 12.09 -3.80 -11.26
CA ALA A 173 13.04 -2.74 -10.93
C ALA A 173 12.38 -1.39 -10.57
N MET A 174 11.07 -1.34 -10.38
CA MET A 174 10.34 -0.09 -10.16
C MET A 174 10.91 0.74 -9.00
N GLN A 175 11.19 0.11 -7.85
CA GLN A 175 11.69 0.83 -6.67
C GLN A 175 13.11 1.39 -6.89
N HIS A 176 13.85 0.86 -7.87
CA HIS A 176 15.17 1.37 -8.25
C HIS A 176 15.05 2.65 -9.07
N HIS A 177 14.10 2.71 -10.00
CA HIS A 177 14.03 3.75 -11.04
C HIS A 177 12.95 4.81 -10.80
N TRP A 178 11.92 4.51 -10.02
CA TRP A 178 10.77 5.38 -9.80
C TRP A 178 10.64 5.81 -8.34
N LEU A 179 10.11 7.01 -8.16
CA LEU A 179 9.60 7.51 -6.89
C LEU A 179 8.09 7.65 -6.99
N HIS A 180 7.41 7.45 -5.89
CA HIS A 180 5.97 7.60 -5.79
C HIS A 180 5.54 8.41 -4.56
N GLN A 181 4.33 8.96 -4.63
CA GLN A 181 3.75 9.74 -3.54
C GLN A 181 2.22 9.74 -3.54
N ILE A 182 1.63 10.07 -2.40
CA ILE A 182 0.23 10.53 -2.27
C ILE A 182 0.29 12.00 -1.83
N PRO A 183 0.12 12.98 -2.74
CA PRO A 183 0.22 14.39 -2.41
C PRO A 183 -1.00 14.85 -1.60
N LYS A 184 -0.89 15.99 -0.92
CA LYS A 184 -2.05 16.65 -0.32
C LYS A 184 -3.06 17.05 -1.39
N GLN A 185 -4.34 16.78 -1.14
CA GLN A 185 -5.47 17.10 -2.01
C GLN A 185 -6.57 17.72 -1.16
N THR A 186 -6.49 19.02 -0.89
CA THR A 186 -7.32 19.72 0.11
C THR A 186 -8.83 19.62 -0.12
N SER A 187 -9.27 19.30 -1.34
CA SER A 187 -10.67 19.02 -1.69
C SER A 187 -11.20 17.68 -1.15
N VAL A 188 -10.33 16.75 -0.77
CA VAL A 188 -10.73 15.44 -0.23
C VAL A 188 -11.01 15.57 1.28
N ASN A 189 -12.26 15.40 1.66
CA ASN A 189 -12.73 15.53 3.04
C ASN A 189 -13.09 14.19 3.71
N LYS A 190 -12.88 13.07 3.02
CA LYS A 190 -13.16 11.71 3.52
C LYS A 190 -11.87 10.92 3.74
N PRO A 191 -11.87 9.98 4.69
CA PRO A 191 -10.72 9.13 4.96
C PRO A 191 -10.44 8.12 3.84
N ARG A 192 -9.18 7.71 3.72
CA ARG A 192 -8.70 6.60 2.88
C ARG A 192 -7.83 5.68 3.71
N ILE A 193 -8.10 4.39 3.64
CA ILE A 193 -7.21 3.34 4.13
C ILE A 193 -6.44 2.77 2.94
N ASN A 194 -5.14 2.59 3.12
CA ASN A 194 -4.26 1.89 2.20
C ASN A 194 -3.54 0.78 2.93
N ILE A 195 -3.50 -0.40 2.32
CA ILE A 195 -2.82 -1.56 2.89
C ILE A 195 -1.76 -1.99 1.89
N THR A 196 -0.49 -1.83 2.27
CA THR A 196 0.64 -2.18 1.43
C THR A 196 1.25 -3.49 1.93
N PHE A 197 1.00 -4.57 1.21
CA PHE A 197 1.52 -5.91 1.48
C PHE A 197 2.89 -6.10 0.86
N ARG A 198 3.80 -6.71 1.63
CA ARG A 198 5.20 -6.97 1.26
C ARG A 198 5.66 -8.32 1.80
N THR A 199 6.78 -8.80 1.26
CA THR A 199 7.52 -9.94 1.81
C THR A 199 8.84 -9.42 2.38
N ILE A 200 8.95 -9.47 3.70
CA ILE A 200 10.19 -9.19 4.42
C ILE A 200 11.06 -10.46 4.38
N LYS A 201 12.35 -10.27 4.07
CA LYS A 201 13.35 -11.33 3.91
C LYS A 201 14.05 -11.72 5.19
#